data_AF-A0A165NMU8-F1
#
_entry.id   AF-A0A165NMU8-F1
#
_cell.length_a   1.000
_cell.length_b   1.000
_cell.length_c   1.000
_cell.angle_alpha   90.00
_cell.angle_beta   90.00
_cell.angle_gamma   90.00
#
_symmetry.space_group_name_H-M   'P 1'
#
loop_
_entity.id
_entity.type
_entity.pdbx_description
1 polymer ?
#
loop_
_entity_poly.entity_id
_entity_poly.type
_entity_poly.pdbx_seq_one_letter_code
_entity_poly.pdbx_strand_id
1 'polypeptide(L)'
;KIEAFKEIIAQIKKDTNIRIVKGNTKKEPPPKPYGIYNVSSPFIKGLGQGIYTRYSENDINYEKRTEQYKFTVSFSFFAEDNETTIDRAMKVRQWFLFLGKDFITELNLAIVRVENIANRTTFIVDDYEYKHGFDVQFRATEEQIRELTETIETII
;
A
#
# COMPACT_ATOMS: atom_id res chain seq x y z
N LYS A 1 6.98 6.22 -0.55
CA LYS A 1 6.56 5.05 0.26
C LYS A 1 5.88 3.93 -0.53
N ILE A 2 5.25 4.20 -1.69
CA ILE A 2 4.72 3.14 -2.57
C ILE A 2 5.81 2.12 -2.99
N GLU A 3 7.06 2.55 -3.13
CA GLU A 3 8.19 1.66 -3.43
C GLU A 3 8.40 0.54 -2.40
N ALA A 4 7.99 0.74 -1.14
CA ALA A 4 8.07 -0.26 -0.07
C ALA A 4 7.18 -1.49 -0.36
N PHE A 5 6.23 -1.41 -1.30
CA PHE A 5 5.41 -2.56 -1.67
C PHE A 5 6.21 -3.68 -2.31
N LYS A 6 7.34 -3.40 -2.96
CA LYS A 6 8.20 -4.47 -3.48
C LYS A 6 8.67 -5.38 -2.33
N GLU A 7 9.01 -4.79 -1.20
CA GLU A 7 9.46 -5.49 0.00
C GLU A 7 8.31 -6.23 0.68
N ILE A 8 7.14 -5.58 0.83
CA ILE A 8 5.93 -6.24 1.36
C ILE A 8 5.55 -7.46 0.51
N ILE A 9 5.55 -7.33 -0.82
CA ILE A 9 5.22 -8.44 -1.71
C ILE A 9 6.27 -9.57 -1.63
N ALA A 10 7.55 -9.23 -1.52
CA ALA A 10 8.61 -10.21 -1.33
C ALA A 10 8.45 -10.96 0.01
N GLN A 11 8.11 -10.25 1.09
CA GLN A 11 7.91 -10.82 2.41
C GLN A 11 6.66 -11.71 2.44
N ILE A 12 5.53 -11.28 1.84
CA ILE A 12 4.34 -12.13 1.69
C ILE A 12 4.69 -13.42 0.95
N LYS A 13 5.46 -13.34 -0.14
CA LYS A 13 5.88 -14.53 -0.88
C LYS A 13 6.72 -15.46 0.00
N LYS A 14 7.65 -14.92 0.79
CA LYS A 14 8.49 -15.70 1.72
C LYS A 14 7.65 -16.43 2.76
N ASP A 15 6.65 -15.76 3.33
CA ASP A 15 5.89 -16.29 4.47
C ASP A 15 4.71 -17.18 4.05
N THR A 16 4.14 -16.95 2.86
CA THR A 16 2.92 -17.64 2.39
C THR A 16 3.14 -18.54 1.18
N ASN A 17 4.31 -18.46 0.53
CA ASN A 17 4.61 -19.08 -0.76
C ASN A 17 3.65 -18.68 -1.90
N ILE A 18 2.92 -17.56 -1.76
CA ILE A 18 1.99 -17.06 -2.77
C ILE A 18 2.71 -16.02 -3.65
N ARG A 19 2.76 -16.28 -4.95
CA ARG A 19 3.29 -15.35 -5.94
C ARG A 19 2.28 -14.22 -6.17
N ILE A 20 2.67 -12.99 -5.86
CA ILE A 20 1.90 -11.78 -6.18
C ILE A 20 2.72 -10.90 -7.12
N VAL A 21 2.10 -10.37 -8.17
CA VAL A 21 2.74 -9.46 -9.14
C VAL A 21 2.00 -8.13 -9.23
N LYS A 22 2.64 -7.10 -9.79
CA LYS A 22 1.95 -5.83 -10.04
C LYS A 22 0.87 -6.03 -11.12
N GLY A 23 -0.35 -5.60 -10.84
CA GLY A 23 -1.45 -5.60 -11.81
C GLY A 23 -1.35 -4.43 -12.80
N ASN A 24 -2.24 -4.42 -13.80
CA ASN A 24 -2.36 -3.36 -14.81
C ASN A 24 -1.03 -3.06 -15.53
N THR A 25 -0.28 -4.12 -15.88
CA THR A 25 0.94 -4.00 -16.68
C THR A 25 0.74 -4.61 -18.07
N LYS A 26 1.57 -4.20 -19.04
CA LYS A 26 1.57 -4.79 -20.39
C LYS A 26 2.22 -6.19 -20.46
N LYS A 27 2.77 -6.69 -19.35
CA LYS A 27 3.42 -8.00 -19.31
C LYS A 27 2.36 -9.09 -19.27
N GLU A 28 2.66 -10.21 -19.90
CA GLU A 28 1.80 -11.39 -19.79
C GLU A 28 1.68 -11.84 -18.32
N PRO A 29 0.48 -12.24 -17.89
CA PRO A 29 0.27 -12.75 -16.54
C PRO A 29 1.04 -14.06 -16.35
N PRO A 30 1.53 -14.33 -15.13
CA PRO A 30 2.19 -15.60 -14.84
C PRO A 30 1.19 -16.77 -14.88
N PRO A 31 1.68 -18.03 -14.95
CA PRO A 31 0.83 -19.19 -14.82
C PRO A 31 0.03 -19.17 -13.51
N LYS A 32 -1.25 -19.59 -13.59
CA LYS A 32 -2.09 -19.79 -12.42
C LYS A 32 -1.50 -20.90 -11.53
N PRO A 33 -1.67 -20.81 -10.20
CA PRO A 33 -2.33 -19.73 -9.47
C PRO A 33 -1.39 -18.57 -9.10
N TYR A 34 -1.90 -17.33 -9.16
CA TYR A 34 -1.13 -16.12 -8.81
C TYR A 34 -2.04 -15.04 -8.21
N GLY A 35 -1.42 -14.09 -7.51
CA GLY A 35 -2.06 -12.85 -7.07
C GLY A 35 -1.59 -11.65 -7.88
N ILE A 36 -2.41 -10.60 -7.90
CA ILE A 36 -2.02 -9.27 -8.32
C ILE A 36 -2.27 -8.27 -7.21
N TYR A 37 -1.50 -7.19 -7.18
CA TYR A 37 -1.80 -6.01 -6.38
C TYR A 37 -1.91 -4.76 -7.27
N ASN A 38 -2.85 -3.89 -6.93
CA ASN A 38 -3.06 -2.59 -7.58
C ASN A 38 -3.26 -1.52 -6.52
N VAL A 39 -2.63 -0.35 -6.69
CA VAL A 39 -2.92 0.82 -5.86
C VAL A 39 -4.24 1.41 -6.35
N SER A 40 -5.33 1.18 -5.62
CA SER A 40 -6.68 1.61 -6.01
C SER A 40 -6.98 3.05 -5.59
N SER A 41 -6.35 3.52 -4.52
CA SER A 41 -6.46 4.91 -4.07
C SER A 41 -5.09 5.38 -3.60
N PRO A 42 -4.31 6.11 -4.42
CA PRO A 42 -2.90 6.41 -4.14
C PRO A 42 -2.72 7.46 -3.04
N PHE A 43 -3.73 8.31 -2.83
CA PHE A 43 -3.70 9.34 -1.80
C PHE A 43 -5.12 9.63 -1.32
N ILE A 44 -5.32 9.46 -0.02
CA ILE A 44 -6.52 9.86 0.72
C ILE A 44 -6.01 10.79 1.81
N LYS A 45 -6.35 12.08 1.67
CA LYS A 45 -5.86 13.12 2.56
C LYS A 45 -6.25 12.83 4.01
N GLY A 46 -5.32 13.08 4.93
CA GLY A 46 -5.63 13.14 6.36
C GLY A 46 -6.49 14.36 6.71
N LEU A 47 -6.82 14.49 7.99
CA LEU A 47 -7.48 15.70 8.49
C LEU A 47 -6.44 16.82 8.66
N GLY A 48 -6.81 18.05 8.29
CA GLY A 48 -5.98 19.25 8.46
C GLY A 48 -5.04 19.58 7.30
N GLN A 49 -4.11 20.51 7.54
CA GLN A 49 -3.11 20.97 6.57
C GLN A 49 -1.71 20.35 6.79
N GLY A 50 -1.59 19.43 7.74
CA GLY A 50 -0.32 18.96 8.29
C GLY A 50 0.11 19.79 9.50
N ILE A 51 1.06 19.27 10.26
CA ILE A 51 1.65 19.92 11.44
C ILE A 51 2.92 20.63 10.99
N TYR A 52 3.02 21.92 11.26
CA TYR A 52 4.23 22.72 11.01
C TYR A 52 5.02 22.85 12.30
N THR A 53 6.31 22.50 12.25
CA THR A 53 7.24 22.63 13.36
C THR A 53 8.44 23.44 12.89
N ARG A 54 8.80 24.49 13.63
CA ARG A 54 10.01 25.27 13.38
C ARG A 54 11.09 24.89 14.38
N TYR A 55 12.31 24.75 13.91
CA TYR A 55 13.47 24.44 14.74
C TYR A 55 14.73 25.04 14.11
N SER A 56 15.77 25.23 14.93
CA SER A 56 17.05 25.76 14.48
C SER A 56 18.13 24.71 14.70
N GLU A 57 18.99 24.51 13.70
CA GLU A 57 20.13 23.60 13.76
C GLU A 57 21.33 24.31 13.10
N ASN A 58 22.45 24.43 13.82
CA ASN A 58 23.65 25.15 13.36
C ASN A 58 23.39 26.58 12.84
N ASP A 59 22.61 27.38 13.59
CA ASP A 59 22.18 28.74 13.23
C ASP A 59 21.35 28.87 11.94
N ILE A 60 20.91 27.74 11.38
CA ILE A 60 20.00 27.69 10.23
C ILE A 60 18.59 27.37 10.75
N ASN A 61 17.62 28.19 10.33
CA ASN A 61 16.22 27.99 10.67
C ASN A 61 15.55 27.04 9.68
N TYR A 62 14.82 26.05 10.19
CA TYR A 62 14.08 25.09 9.39
C TYR A 62 12.59 25.12 9.73
N GLU A 63 11.77 24.82 8.74
CA GLU A 63 10.36 24.52 8.89
C GLU A 63 10.10 23.10 8.38
N LYS A 64 9.60 22.24 9.27
CA LYS A 64 9.18 20.88 8.99
C LYS A 64 7.67 20.81 8.93
N ARG A 65 7.14 20.31 7.81
CA ARG A 65 5.73 19.97 7.65
C ARG A 65 5.60 18.45 7.70
N THR A 66 4.81 17.96 8.65
CA THR A 66 4.48 16.53 8.78
C THR A 66 3.01 16.31 8.43
N GLU A 67 2.74 15.41 7.49
CA GLU A 67 1.39 15.05 7.06
C GLU A 67 1.21 13.52 7.11
N GLN A 68 0.02 13.09 7.57
CA GLN A 68 -0.40 11.71 7.44
C GLN A 68 -1.39 11.59 6.30
N TYR A 69 -1.16 10.61 5.42
CA TYR A 69 -2.09 10.26 4.36
C TYR A 69 -2.38 8.77 4.42
N LYS A 70 -3.51 8.39 3.83
CA LYS A 70 -3.88 6.99 3.65
C LYS A 70 -3.81 6.64 2.17
N PHE A 71 -3.65 5.37 1.88
CA PHE A 71 -3.76 4.85 0.53
C PHE A 71 -4.28 3.41 0.60
N THR A 72 -4.95 2.97 -0.46
CA THR A 72 -5.56 1.65 -0.52
C THR A 72 -4.88 0.82 -1.60
N VAL A 73 -4.53 -0.42 -1.25
CA VAL A 73 -4.01 -1.42 -2.18
C VAL A 73 -4.97 -2.59 -2.25
N SER A 74 -5.39 -2.91 -3.46
CA SER A 74 -6.29 -4.01 -3.75
C SER A 74 -5.50 -5.24 -4.15
N PHE A 75 -5.83 -6.38 -3.55
CA PHE A 75 -5.26 -7.68 -3.85
C PHE A 75 -6.32 -8.55 -4.53
N SER A 76 -5.95 -9.26 -5.60
CA SER A 76 -6.82 -10.22 -6.28
C SER A 76 -6.05 -11.47 -6.65
N PHE A 77 -6.66 -12.64 -6.47
CA PHE A 77 -6.04 -13.94 -6.66
C PHE A 77 -6.80 -14.74 -7.70
N PHE A 78 -6.05 -15.36 -8.61
CA PHE A 78 -6.55 -16.11 -9.76
C PHE A 78 -6.10 -17.57 -9.65
N ALA A 79 -6.98 -18.48 -10.01
CA ALA A 79 -6.72 -19.92 -10.07
C ALA A 79 -7.65 -20.59 -11.12
N GLU A 80 -7.53 -21.90 -11.24
CA GLU A 80 -8.41 -22.74 -12.10
C GLU A 80 -9.73 -23.08 -11.40
N ASP A 81 -9.77 -22.97 -10.07
CA ASP A 81 -10.93 -23.30 -9.24
C ASP A 81 -11.18 -22.20 -8.20
N ASN A 82 -12.40 -22.18 -7.66
CA ASN A 82 -12.87 -21.15 -6.75
C ASN A 82 -12.19 -21.26 -5.38
N GLU A 83 -12.09 -22.48 -4.86
CA GLU A 83 -11.53 -22.83 -3.56
C GLU A 83 -10.09 -22.34 -3.41
N THR A 84 -9.26 -22.55 -4.44
CA THR A 84 -7.87 -22.09 -4.46
C THR A 84 -7.76 -20.56 -4.45
N THR A 85 -8.66 -19.85 -5.12
CA THR A 85 -8.66 -18.37 -5.05
C THR A 85 -9.05 -17.87 -3.66
N ILE A 86 -10.01 -18.52 -2.99
CA ILE A 86 -10.42 -18.20 -1.62
C ILE A 86 -9.29 -18.49 -0.63
N ASP A 87 -8.68 -19.68 -0.68
CA ASP A 87 -7.56 -20.07 0.19
C ASP A 87 -6.40 -19.08 0.11
N ARG A 88 -6.01 -18.68 -1.12
CA ARG A 88 -4.94 -17.70 -1.33
C ARG A 88 -5.31 -16.32 -0.79
N ALA A 89 -6.53 -15.86 -1.04
CA ALA A 89 -7.02 -14.60 -0.49
C ALA A 89 -7.03 -14.63 1.04
N MET A 90 -7.47 -15.74 1.66
CA MET A 90 -7.49 -15.94 3.11
C MET A 90 -6.09 -15.91 3.72
N LYS A 91 -5.13 -16.65 3.16
CA LYS A 91 -3.75 -16.71 3.66
C LYS A 91 -3.08 -15.34 3.65
N VAL A 92 -3.16 -14.62 2.53
CA VAL A 92 -2.55 -13.28 2.45
C VAL A 92 -3.29 -12.27 3.33
N ARG A 93 -4.61 -12.38 3.46
CA ARG A 93 -5.39 -11.53 4.38
C ARG A 93 -5.00 -11.76 5.84
N GLN A 94 -4.85 -13.01 6.25
CA GLN A 94 -4.38 -13.37 7.60
C GLN A 94 -2.97 -12.88 7.86
N TRP A 95 -2.09 -12.91 6.85
CA TRP A 95 -0.76 -12.34 6.95
C TRP A 95 -0.82 -10.84 7.31
N PHE A 96 -1.66 -10.04 6.63
CA PHE A 96 -1.86 -8.63 7.01
C PHE A 96 -2.46 -8.44 8.41
N LEU A 97 -3.36 -9.33 8.85
CA LEU A 97 -4.00 -9.21 10.15
C LEU A 97 -3.08 -9.57 11.33
N PHE A 98 -2.05 -10.36 11.08
CA PHE A 98 -1.22 -10.91 12.14
C PHE A 98 0.28 -10.87 11.79
N LEU A 99 0.75 -11.80 10.95
CA LEU A 99 2.18 -12.07 10.74
C LEU A 99 2.98 -10.87 10.20
N GLY A 100 2.39 -10.05 9.34
CA GLY A 100 3.07 -8.96 8.65
C GLY A 100 3.08 -7.63 9.40
N LYS A 101 2.44 -7.52 10.57
CA LYS A 101 2.25 -6.22 11.26
C LYS A 101 3.56 -5.54 11.64
N ASP A 102 4.49 -6.29 12.24
CA ASP A 102 5.76 -5.73 12.71
C ASP A 102 6.62 -5.28 11.52
N PHE A 103 6.74 -6.14 10.50
CA PHE A 103 7.43 -5.83 9.25
C PHE A 103 6.88 -4.57 8.57
N ILE A 104 5.57 -4.40 8.50
CA ILE A 104 4.94 -3.20 7.91
C ILE A 104 5.25 -1.95 8.75
N THR A 105 5.30 -2.09 10.08
CA THR A 105 5.63 -1.00 11.00
C THR A 105 7.08 -0.54 10.82
N GLU A 106 8.01 -1.48 10.65
CA GLU A 106 9.43 -1.19 10.35
C GLU A 106 9.61 -0.39 9.05
N LEU A 107 8.69 -0.57 8.08
CA LEU A 107 8.65 0.21 6.83
C LEU A 107 8.01 1.60 7.00
N ASN A 108 7.78 2.06 8.24
CA ASN A 108 7.07 3.30 8.57
C ASN A 108 5.69 3.40 7.90
N LEU A 109 4.96 2.29 7.90
CA LEU A 109 3.58 2.16 7.44
C LEU A 109 2.73 1.58 8.58
N ALA A 110 1.44 1.89 8.58
CA ALA A 110 0.48 1.27 9.50
C ALA A 110 -0.72 0.72 8.72
N ILE A 111 -1.21 -0.45 9.11
CA ILE A 111 -2.47 -0.99 8.58
C ILE A 111 -3.62 -0.28 9.28
N VAL A 112 -4.46 0.42 8.51
CA VAL A 112 -5.69 1.06 9.02
C VAL A 112 -6.85 0.10 8.99
N ARG A 113 -6.98 -0.65 7.89
CA ARG A 113 -8.11 -1.55 7.68
C ARG A 113 -7.75 -2.64 6.66
N VAL A 114 -8.29 -3.84 6.90
CA VAL A 114 -8.25 -4.98 5.97
C VAL A 114 -9.70 -5.36 5.69
N GLU A 115 -10.15 -5.15 4.46
CA GLU A 115 -11.54 -5.41 4.06
C GLU A 115 -11.86 -6.91 4.02
N ASN A 116 -13.14 -7.23 3.84
CA ASN A 116 -13.60 -8.60 3.61
C ASN A 116 -13.14 -9.12 2.24
N ILE A 117 -13.04 -10.44 2.13
CA ILE A 117 -12.81 -11.10 0.84
C ILE A 117 -14.11 -11.01 0.05
N ALA A 118 -14.02 -10.49 -1.16
CA ALA A 118 -15.12 -10.41 -2.12
C ALA A 118 -14.86 -11.36 -3.29
N ASN A 119 -15.94 -11.97 -3.79
CA ASN A 119 -15.93 -12.64 -5.08
C ASN A 119 -15.84 -11.58 -6.19
N ARG A 120 -14.84 -11.71 -7.06
CA ARG A 120 -14.54 -10.82 -8.19
C ARG A 120 -14.49 -11.60 -9.51
N THR A 121 -14.99 -12.84 -9.50
CA THR A 121 -15.02 -13.75 -10.64
C THR A 121 -15.76 -13.12 -11.81
N THR A 122 -15.21 -13.27 -13.00
CA THR A 122 -15.81 -12.73 -14.24
C THR A 122 -16.12 -13.87 -15.18
N PHE A 123 -17.32 -13.85 -15.76
CA PHE A 123 -17.71 -14.77 -16.82
C PHE A 123 -17.22 -14.22 -18.17
N ILE A 124 -16.50 -15.03 -18.94
CA ILE A 124 -15.91 -14.68 -20.22
C ILE A 124 -16.41 -15.69 -21.26
N VAL A 125 -17.44 -15.30 -22.02
CA VAL A 125 -18.08 -16.04 -23.13
C VAL A 125 -18.44 -17.50 -22.80
N ASP A 126 -17.45 -18.39 -22.70
CA ASP A 126 -17.61 -19.83 -22.42
C ASP A 126 -16.80 -20.32 -21.19
N ASP A 127 -16.13 -19.43 -20.45
CA ASP A 127 -15.29 -19.80 -19.30
C ASP A 127 -15.42 -18.80 -18.13
N TYR A 128 -15.01 -19.24 -16.93
CA TYR A 128 -14.93 -18.39 -15.74
C TYR A 128 -13.49 -18.03 -15.41
N GLU A 129 -13.23 -16.73 -15.29
CA GLU A 129 -12.02 -16.25 -14.62
C GLU A 129 -12.27 -16.18 -13.12
N TYR A 130 -12.02 -17.30 -12.41
CA TYR A 130 -12.14 -17.35 -10.96
C TYR A 130 -11.21 -16.34 -10.30
N LYS A 131 -11.79 -15.49 -9.45
CA LYS A 131 -11.08 -14.39 -8.82
C LYS A 131 -11.70 -14.02 -7.48
N HIS A 132 -10.87 -14.01 -6.43
CA HIS A 132 -11.24 -13.48 -5.12
C HIS A 132 -10.22 -12.44 -4.67
N GLY A 133 -10.66 -11.45 -3.91
CA GLY A 133 -9.78 -10.36 -3.52
C GLY A 133 -10.30 -9.54 -2.35
N PHE A 134 -9.42 -8.74 -1.78
CA PHE A 134 -9.71 -7.83 -0.68
C PHE A 134 -8.83 -6.59 -0.80
N ASP A 135 -9.18 -5.55 -0.06
CA ASP A 135 -8.45 -4.29 -0.06
C ASP A 135 -7.82 -4.05 1.31
N VAL A 136 -6.62 -3.49 1.32
CA VAL A 136 -5.91 -3.07 2.53
C VAL A 136 -5.64 -1.58 2.46
N GLN A 137 -6.11 -0.86 3.47
CA GLN A 137 -5.81 0.55 3.63
C GLN A 137 -4.63 0.73 4.57
N PHE A 138 -3.63 1.47 4.09
CA PHE A 138 -2.44 1.81 4.83
C PHE A 138 -2.46 3.28 5.21
N ARG A 139 -1.72 3.63 6.26
CA ARG A 139 -1.37 5.00 6.62
C ARG A 139 0.13 5.17 6.50
N ALA A 140 0.53 6.29 5.93
CA ALA A 140 1.90 6.72 5.82
C ALA A 140 2.04 8.14 6.39
N THR A 141 3.21 8.40 6.96
CA THR A 141 3.65 9.75 7.30
C THR A 141 4.63 10.25 6.25
N GLU A 142 4.40 11.46 5.76
CA GLU A 142 5.30 12.24 4.91
C GLU A 142 5.85 13.42 5.70
N GLU A 143 7.12 13.71 5.50
CA GLU A 143 7.81 14.83 6.11
C GLU A 143 8.49 15.65 5.01
N GLN A 144 8.27 16.96 5.05
CA GLN A 144 8.87 17.92 4.14
C GLN A 144 9.60 18.94 5.00
N ILE A 145 10.89 19.14 4.75
CA ILE A 145 11.72 20.10 5.50
C ILE A 145 12.18 21.16 4.51
N ARG A 146 12.01 22.43 4.86
CA ARG A 146 12.59 23.55 4.13
C ARG A 146 13.42 24.42 5.06
N GLU A 147 14.50 24.95 4.53
CA GLU A 147 15.26 26.03 5.16
C GLU A 147 14.48 27.35 5.05
N LEU A 148 14.51 28.14 6.11
CA LEU A 148 13.93 29.48 6.16
C LEU A 148 15.08 30.49 5.98
N THR A 149 15.21 31.02 4.76
CA THR A 149 16.05 32.20 4.52
C THR A 149 15.29 33.45 4.95
N GLU A 150 15.87 34.26 5.82
CA GLU A 150 15.32 35.57 6.19
C GLU A 150 15.38 36.50 4.97
N THR A 151 14.30 36.60 4.19
CA THR A 151 14.15 37.71 3.25
C THR A 151 13.67 38.91 4.06
N ILE A 152 14.60 39.78 4.47
CA ILE A 152 14.25 41.09 5.00
C ILE A 152 13.68 41.90 3.83
N GLU A 153 12.36 42.05 3.77
CA GLU A 153 11.74 43.07 2.94
C GLU A 153 12.03 44.44 3.58
N THR A 154 13.09 45.11 3.13
CA THR A 154 13.30 46.53 3.40
C THR A 154 12.25 47.31 2.61
N ILE A 155 11.20 47.76 3.28
CA ILE A 155 10.33 48.82 2.74
C ILE A 155 11.12 50.13 2.89
N ILE A 156 11.57 50.69 1.76
CA ILE A 156 12.16 52.03 1.64
C ILE A 156 11.04 53.06 1.55
#